data_AF-A0A359E9B1-F1
#
_entry.id   AF-A0A359E9B1-F1
#
_cell.length_a   1.000
_cell.length_b   1.000
_cell.length_c   1.000
_cell.angle_alpha   90.00
_cell.angle_beta   90.00
_cell.angle_gamma   90.00
#
_symmetry.space_group_name_H-M   'P 1'
#
loop_
_entity.id
_entity.type
_entity.pdbx_description
1 polymer ?
#
loop_
_entity_poly.entity_id
_entity_poly.type
_entity_poly.pdbx_seq_one_letter_code
_entity_poly.pdbx_strand_id
1 'polypeptide(L)'
;YIIAEWGEPFRVDMTHSVTKSFLTTTVGIAYDQGLIRDVNDKVDSYMAPIMVMEFDENDNKADEIGEAKVMQPFKGDHNSKITWNHLLRQTSDWEGSLWGKPDWADRPSGDRADWIDRDRFEPGTEW
;
A
#
# COMPACT_ATOMS: atom_id res chain seq x y z
N TYR A 1 -15.66 1.38 -39.40
CA TYR A 1 -17.10 1.12 -39.20
C TYR A 1 -17.24 0.33 -37.92
N ILE A 2 -18.06 0.79 -36.97
CA ILE A 2 -18.35 0.04 -35.74
C ILE A 2 -19.47 -0.94 -36.08
N ILE A 3 -19.22 -2.23 -35.89
CA ILE A 3 -20.12 -3.30 -36.34
C ILE A 3 -21.20 -3.62 -35.29
N ALA A 4 -20.97 -3.29 -34.01
CA ALA A 4 -21.97 -3.25 -32.94
C ALA A 4 -21.38 -2.57 -31.69
N GLU A 5 -22.23 -1.97 -30.86
CA GLU A 5 -21.94 -1.50 -29.51
C GLU A 5 -22.97 -2.11 -28.55
N TRP A 6 -22.56 -2.45 -27.34
CA TRP A 6 -23.41 -3.03 -26.31
C TRP A 6 -23.16 -2.33 -24.97
N GLY A 7 -24.23 -2.05 -24.23
CA GLY A 7 -24.18 -1.33 -22.95
C GLY A 7 -23.98 0.18 -23.12
N GLU A 8 -23.39 0.82 -22.11
CA GLU A 8 -23.03 2.24 -22.13
C GLU A 8 -21.51 2.40 -22.12
N PRO A 9 -20.84 2.47 -23.29
CA PRO A 9 -19.37 2.47 -23.38
C PRO A 9 -18.67 3.65 -22.68
N PHE A 10 -19.40 4.74 -22.44
CA PHE A 10 -18.89 5.97 -21.82
C PHE A 10 -19.26 6.09 -20.34
N ARG A 11 -19.94 5.09 -19.77
CA ARG A 11 -20.29 5.10 -18.35
C ARG A 11 -19.03 4.87 -17.51
N VAL A 12 -18.82 5.73 -16.51
CA VAL A 12 -17.78 5.49 -15.50
C VAL A 12 -18.27 4.37 -14.58
N ASP A 13 -17.49 3.29 -14.50
CA ASP A 13 -17.77 2.14 -13.65
C ASP A 13 -16.57 1.83 -12.74
N MET A 14 -16.82 1.14 -11.63
CA MET A 14 -15.75 0.72 -10.73
C MET A 14 -14.94 -0.41 -11.36
N THR A 15 -13.63 -0.20 -11.50
CA THR A 15 -12.72 -1.15 -12.14
C THR A 15 -12.18 -2.22 -11.21
N HIS A 16 -12.48 -2.14 -9.91
CA HIS A 16 -12.00 -3.06 -8.87
C HIS A 16 -10.49 -3.32 -9.01
N SER A 17 -10.07 -4.59 -9.06
CA SER A 17 -8.66 -4.99 -9.13
C SER A 17 -8.00 -4.77 -10.49
N VAL A 18 -8.72 -4.37 -11.54
CA VAL A 18 -8.08 -3.95 -12.80
C VAL A 18 -7.13 -2.76 -12.54
N THR A 19 -7.42 -1.95 -11.52
CA THR A 19 -6.53 -0.90 -10.99
C THR A 19 -5.10 -1.38 -10.76
N LYS A 20 -4.90 -2.63 -10.33
CA LYS A 20 -3.56 -3.20 -10.08
C LYS A 20 -2.73 -3.28 -11.36
N SER A 21 -3.34 -3.58 -12.50
CA SER A 21 -2.63 -3.62 -13.80
C SER A 21 -2.12 -2.23 -14.21
N PHE A 22 -2.91 -1.18 -13.97
CA PHE A 22 -2.50 0.21 -14.22
C PHE A 22 -1.35 0.63 -13.28
N LEU A 23 -1.44 0.28 -12.00
CA LEU A 23 -0.38 0.54 -11.02
C LEU A 23 0.93 -0.18 -11.40
N THR A 24 0.87 -1.47 -11.73
CA THR A 24 2.04 -2.24 -12.19
C THR A 24 2.65 -1.64 -13.47
N THR A 25 1.82 -1.18 -14.40
CA THR A 25 2.30 -0.50 -15.62
C THR A 25 3.02 0.81 -15.28
N THR A 26 2.47 1.59 -14.35
CA THR A 26 3.09 2.84 -13.89
C THR A 26 4.45 2.59 -13.24
N VAL A 27 4.57 1.53 -12.44
CA VAL A 27 5.86 1.10 -11.87
C VAL A 27 6.85 0.71 -12.96
N GLY A 28 6.41 0.00 -14.01
CA GLY A 28 7.24 -0.34 -15.16
C GLY A 28 7.78 0.90 -15.89
N ILE A 29 6.94 1.93 -16.09
CA ILE A 29 7.38 3.21 -16.68
C ILE A 29 8.41 3.91 -15.78
N ALA A 30 8.18 3.94 -14.46
CA ALA A 30 9.12 4.54 -13.51
C ALA A 30 10.47 3.80 -13.49
N TYR A 31 10.46 2.48 -13.65
CA TYR A 31 11.65 1.66 -13.80
C TYR A 31 12.41 2.00 -15.09
N ASP A 32 11.73 2.04 -16.24
CA ASP A 32 12.34 2.38 -17.53
C ASP A 32 12.95 3.79 -17.54
N GLN A 33 12.38 4.71 -16.76
CA GLN A 33 12.90 6.07 -16.58
C GLN A 33 14.03 6.18 -15.53
N GLY A 34 14.39 5.08 -14.85
CA GLY A 34 15.40 5.05 -13.80
C GLY A 34 14.98 5.73 -12.49
N LEU A 35 13.70 6.06 -12.33
CA LEU A 35 13.13 6.57 -11.07
C LEU A 35 13.05 5.46 -10.02
N ILE A 36 12.85 4.22 -10.46
CA ILE A 36 13.11 3.00 -9.70
C ILE A 36 14.31 2.32 -10.35
N ARG A 37 15.41 2.16 -9.62
CA ARG A 37 16.68 1.67 -10.20
C ARG A 37 16.69 0.15 -10.36
N ASP A 38 16.23 -0.56 -9.34
CA ASP A 38 16.06 -2.01 -9.35
C ASP A 38 14.77 -2.38 -8.64
N VAL A 39 14.02 -3.36 -9.17
CA VAL A 39 12.82 -3.89 -8.51
C VAL A 39 13.15 -4.61 -7.19
N ASN A 40 14.41 -4.99 -6.97
CA ASN A 40 14.89 -5.57 -5.72
C ASN A 40 15.33 -4.50 -4.70
N ASP A 41 15.28 -3.21 -5.05
CA ASP A 41 15.56 -2.17 -4.09
C ASP A 41 14.47 -2.08 -3.02
N LYS A 42 14.87 -1.64 -1.82
CA LYS A 42 13.95 -1.39 -0.71
C LYS A 42 13.09 -0.16 -0.97
N VAL A 43 11.77 -0.32 -0.82
CA VAL A 43 10.77 0.72 -1.10
C VAL A 43 10.94 1.93 -0.18
N ASP A 44 11.39 1.71 1.05
CA ASP A 44 11.66 2.76 2.06
C ASP A 44 12.52 3.90 1.51
N SER A 45 13.51 3.59 0.67
CA SER A 45 14.40 4.61 0.09
C SER A 45 13.75 5.50 -0.97
N TYR A 46 12.60 5.10 -1.51
CA TYR A 46 11.85 5.82 -2.55
C TYR A 46 10.66 6.61 -2.00
N MET A 47 10.35 6.45 -0.72
CA MET A 47 9.13 6.99 -0.10
C MET A 47 9.47 8.11 0.89
N ALA A 48 8.94 9.30 0.65
CA ALA A 48 8.97 10.38 1.63
C ALA A 48 7.97 10.10 2.79
N PRO A 49 8.19 10.68 3.98
CA PRO A 49 7.18 10.68 5.04
C PRO A 49 5.86 11.28 4.54
N ILE A 50 4.75 10.65 4.90
CA ILE A 50 3.41 11.08 4.48
C ILE A 50 2.79 11.88 5.63
N MET A 51 2.36 13.10 5.35
CA MET A 51 1.59 13.89 6.31
C MET A 51 0.18 13.30 6.42
N VAL A 52 -0.19 12.87 7.62
CA VAL A 52 -1.55 12.40 7.88
C VAL A 52 -2.40 13.64 8.11
N MET A 53 -3.45 13.81 7.30
CA MET A 53 -4.40 14.89 7.51
C MET A 53 -5.36 14.49 8.62
N GLU A 54 -5.26 15.18 9.74
CA GLU A 54 -6.21 15.13 10.83
C GLU A 54 -7.14 16.34 10.72
N PHE A 55 -8.43 16.13 11.05
CA PHE A 55 -9.35 17.26 11.19
C PHE A 55 -9.02 17.98 12.50
N ASP A 56 -8.86 19.30 12.46
CA ASP A 56 -8.58 20.12 13.65
C ASP A 56 -9.85 20.15 14.52
N GLU A 57 -9.90 19.30 15.56
CA GLU A 57 -11.00 19.26 16.53
C GLU A 57 -10.95 20.44 17.54
N ASN A 58 -10.07 21.43 17.32
CA ASN A 58 -9.69 22.49 18.27
C ASN A 58 -9.05 21.95 19.56
N ASP A 59 -8.40 20.80 19.48
CA ASP A 59 -7.61 20.27 20.59
C ASP A 59 -6.39 21.15 20.87
N ASN A 60 -5.94 21.09 22.11
CA ASN A 60 -4.79 21.86 22.55
C ASN A 60 -3.51 21.26 21.95
N LYS A 61 -3.00 21.91 20.89
CA LYS A 61 -1.79 21.49 20.15
C LYS A 61 -0.53 21.37 21.02
N ALA A 62 -0.53 21.92 22.23
CA ALA A 62 0.56 21.75 23.18
C ALA A 62 0.65 20.32 23.75
N ASP A 63 -0.47 19.59 23.77
CA ASP A 63 -0.54 18.24 24.34
C ASP A 63 0.02 17.17 23.38
N GLU A 64 0.10 17.46 22.08
CA GLU A 64 0.67 16.60 21.02
C GLU A 64 2.17 16.87 20.74
N ILE A 65 2.81 17.72 21.56
CA ILE A 65 4.22 18.08 21.34
C ILE A 65 5.09 16.82 21.49
N GLY A 66 5.73 16.41 20.39
CA GLY A 66 6.59 15.23 20.34
C GLY A 66 5.97 14.05 19.58
N GLU A 67 4.68 14.13 19.23
CA GLU A 67 4.03 13.11 18.41
C GLU A 67 4.37 13.29 16.93
N ALA A 68 4.60 12.16 16.24
CA ALA A 68 4.94 12.17 14.83
C ALA A 68 3.70 12.47 13.98
N LYS A 69 3.60 13.69 13.45
CA LYS A 69 2.54 14.08 12.50
C LYS A 69 2.71 13.49 11.09
N VAL A 70 3.67 12.57 10.92
CA VAL A 70 3.97 11.93 9.64
C VAL A 70 4.03 10.42 9.82
N MET A 71 3.41 9.69 8.88
CA MET A 71 3.55 8.25 8.77
C MET A 71 4.72 7.90 7.86
N GLN A 72 5.48 6.87 8.23
CA GLN A 72 6.55 6.31 7.42
C GLN A 72 6.29 4.80 7.22
N PRO A 73 5.48 4.43 6.21
CA PRO A 73 4.88 3.09 6.11
C PRO A 73 5.89 1.96 5.87
N PHE A 74 7.12 2.28 5.47
CA PHE A 74 8.16 1.29 5.18
C PHE A 74 9.33 1.30 6.19
N LYS A 75 9.16 1.95 7.35
CA LYS A 75 10.13 1.89 8.46
C LYS A 75 9.84 0.73 9.41
N GLY A 76 10.79 0.43 10.29
CA GLY A 76 10.69 -0.64 11.30
C GLY A 76 11.32 -1.96 10.85
N ASP A 77 11.40 -2.91 11.78
CA ASP A 77 12.16 -4.17 11.60
C ASP A 77 11.60 -5.04 10.45
N HIS A 78 10.28 -5.02 10.24
CA HIS A 78 9.63 -5.79 9.20
C HIS A 78 9.55 -5.04 7.86
N ASN A 79 8.82 -3.92 7.82
CA ASN A 79 8.52 -3.25 6.56
C ASN A 79 9.76 -2.68 5.84
N SER A 80 10.86 -2.40 6.55
CA SER A 80 12.12 -1.93 5.93
C SER A 80 12.77 -2.98 5.02
N LYS A 81 12.38 -4.25 5.14
CA LYS A 81 12.85 -5.35 4.28
C LYS A 81 12.08 -5.43 2.95
N ILE A 82 10.97 -4.70 2.78
CA ILE A 82 10.09 -4.83 1.61
C ILE A 82 10.74 -4.20 0.37
N THR A 83 10.74 -4.96 -0.73
CA THR A 83 11.22 -4.53 -2.06
C THR A 83 10.04 -4.23 -3.00
N TRP A 84 10.29 -3.51 -4.09
CA TRP A 84 9.28 -3.33 -5.14
C TRP A 84 8.79 -4.66 -5.69
N ASN A 85 9.68 -5.64 -5.87
CA ASN A 85 9.36 -6.98 -6.31
C ASN A 85 8.38 -7.70 -5.36
N HIS A 86 8.52 -7.51 -4.04
CA HIS A 86 7.58 -8.07 -3.07
C HIS A 86 6.18 -7.44 -3.20
N LEU A 87 6.10 -6.12 -3.39
CA LEU A 87 4.81 -5.44 -3.59
C LEU A 87 4.14 -5.87 -4.91
N LEU A 88 4.91 -5.92 -6.01
CA LEU A 88 4.40 -6.29 -7.33
C LEU A 88 3.91 -7.74 -7.40
N ARG A 89 4.46 -8.63 -6.57
CA ARG A 89 4.06 -10.04 -6.47
C ARG A 89 3.06 -10.33 -5.35
N GLN A 90 2.66 -9.31 -4.58
CA GLN A 90 1.79 -9.45 -3.42
C GLN A 90 2.34 -10.37 -2.31
N THR A 91 3.67 -10.48 -2.16
CA THR A 91 4.32 -11.34 -1.17
C THR A 91 5.03 -10.55 -0.06
N SER A 92 4.74 -9.25 0.07
CA SER A 92 5.44 -8.35 1.00
C SER A 92 5.16 -8.58 2.48
N ASP A 93 4.03 -9.22 2.78
CA ASP A 93 3.44 -9.25 4.10
C ASP A 93 3.41 -7.88 4.83
N TRP A 94 3.20 -6.78 4.10
CA TRP A 94 3.21 -5.43 4.66
C TRP A 94 2.27 -5.28 5.86
N GLU A 95 2.73 -4.56 6.88
CA GLU A 95 2.02 -4.34 8.15
C GLU A 95 1.73 -2.86 8.41
N GLY A 96 0.56 -2.58 8.96
CA GLY A 96 0.20 -1.25 9.45
C GLY A 96 -1.23 -0.89 9.08
N SER A 97 -1.53 0.41 9.14
CA SER A 97 -2.86 0.93 8.78
C SER A 97 -2.76 1.93 7.63
N LEU A 98 -3.59 1.76 6.61
CA LEU A 98 -3.77 2.72 5.53
C LEU A 98 -5.23 3.15 5.47
N TRP A 99 -5.48 4.46 5.40
CA TRP A 99 -6.84 5.02 5.33
C TRP A 99 -7.77 4.54 6.45
N GLY A 100 -7.22 4.36 7.66
CA GLY A 100 -7.96 3.85 8.83
C GLY A 100 -8.26 2.35 8.79
N LYS A 101 -7.75 1.61 7.80
CA LYS A 101 -7.91 0.16 7.68
C LYS A 101 -6.60 -0.54 8.03
N PRO A 102 -6.61 -1.43 9.04
CA PRO A 102 -5.43 -2.21 9.38
C PRO A 102 -5.19 -3.33 8.37
N ASP A 103 -3.93 -3.72 8.17
CA ASP A 103 -3.51 -4.71 7.18
C ASP A 103 -4.14 -6.09 7.36
N TRP A 104 -4.44 -6.48 8.61
CA TRP A 104 -5.10 -7.76 8.91
C TRP A 104 -6.55 -7.82 8.42
N ALA A 105 -7.19 -6.68 8.15
CA ALA A 105 -8.56 -6.65 7.64
C ALA A 105 -8.67 -7.27 6.23
N ASP A 106 -7.57 -7.28 5.48
CA ASP A 106 -7.48 -7.85 4.14
C ASP A 106 -7.02 -9.33 4.14
N ARG A 107 -6.75 -9.93 5.32
CA ARG A 107 -6.21 -11.30 5.47
C ARG A 107 -7.00 -12.15 6.47
N PRO A 108 -8.30 -12.41 6.23
CA PRO A 108 -9.10 -13.21 7.15
C PRO A 108 -8.64 -14.68 7.15
N SER A 109 -8.29 -15.22 8.31
CA SER A 109 -7.97 -16.65 8.49
C SER A 109 -8.52 -17.19 9.80
N GLY A 110 -9.13 -18.38 9.79
CA GLY A 110 -9.58 -19.04 11.03
C GLY A 110 -10.50 -18.16 11.88
N ASP A 111 -10.22 -18.09 13.18
CA ASP A 111 -10.99 -17.29 14.12
C ASP A 111 -10.58 -15.81 14.07
N ARG A 112 -11.57 -14.92 14.13
CA ARG A 112 -11.35 -13.45 14.09
C ARG A 112 -10.40 -12.96 15.19
N ALA A 113 -10.36 -13.65 16.33
CA ALA A 113 -9.49 -13.30 17.44
C ALA A 113 -8.00 -13.36 17.06
N ASP A 114 -7.65 -14.22 16.10
CA ASP A 114 -6.26 -14.48 15.73
C ASP A 114 -5.74 -13.51 14.65
N TRP A 115 -6.59 -12.64 14.10
CA TRP A 115 -6.23 -11.77 12.98
C TRP A 115 -5.25 -10.66 13.39
N ILE A 116 -5.35 -10.20 14.64
CA ILE A 116 -4.53 -9.10 15.19
C ILE A 116 -3.12 -9.61 15.52
N ASP A 117 -3.02 -10.80 16.11
CA ASP A 117 -1.77 -11.39 16.60
C ASP A 117 -1.21 -12.48 15.67
N ARG A 118 -1.53 -12.41 14.37
CA ARG A 118 -1.08 -13.39 13.39
C ARG A 118 0.45 -13.47 13.30
N ASP A 119 0.94 -14.65 12.92
CA ASP A 119 2.35 -14.82 12.56
C ASP A 119 2.72 -13.94 11.36
N ARG A 120 3.92 -13.37 11.43
CA ARG A 120 4.49 -12.51 10.39
C ARG A 120 5.47 -13.31 9.57
N PHE A 121 5.31 -13.28 8.26
CA PHE A 121 6.16 -13.99 7.34
C PHE A 121 7.22 -13.04 6.78
N GLU A 122 8.43 -13.54 6.54
CA GLU A 122 9.46 -12.73 5.92
C GLU A 122 9.00 -12.29 4.51
N PRO A 123 9.22 -11.02 4.12
CA PRO A 123 8.78 -10.55 2.80
C PRO A 123 9.36 -11.43 1.68
N GLY A 124 8.48 -11.98 0.86
CA GLY A 124 8.81 -12.86 -0.26
C GLY A 124 8.64 -14.36 0.03
N THR A 125 8.26 -14.79 1.24
CA THR A 125 8.17 -16.23 1.58
C THR A 125 6.77 -16.82 1.43
N GLU A 126 5.71 -16.03 1.49
CA GLU A 126 4.31 -16.49 1.43
C GLU A 126 3.48 -15.72 0.38
N TRP A 127 2.34 -16.30 -0.03
CA TRP A 127 1.43 -15.81 -1.08
C TRP A 127 0.00 -15.54 -0.59
#